data_AF-A0A285TBF1-F1
#
_entry.id   AF-A0A285TBF1-F1
#
_cell.length_a   1.000
_cell.length_b   1.000
_cell.length_c   1.000
_cell.angle_alpha   90.00
_cell.angle_beta   90.00
_cell.angle_gamma   90.00
#
_symmetry.space_group_name_H-M   'P 1'
#
loop_
_entity.id
_entity.type
_entity.pdbx_description
1 polymer ?
#
loop_
_entity_poly.entity_id
_entity_poly.type
_entity_poly.pdbx_seq_one_letter_code
_entity_poly.pdbx_strand_id
1 'polypeptide(L)'
;MGALSRRRMLAAAVGLVPSLAAPALLGQSPPRVVVVGGGAGGASCARLLAEEGGIAVTLIERSPRYTTCFFSNHVIGGLRPFESLQFGYEGLARAGAEVVIDSVIAVDRAQRRLRLASGATRDYDRLVLSPGIDFVPGAVPGWSEEVAEIMPHAWKAGPQTLLLKHQIETMREGGTLALIAPPNPYRCPPAPYERASLIAQRFKKINPTAKILIFDPKDHFTKQTLFEDGWGKYTNGMVTWFGPEFGAADVAVRPETMEVLVEGAAEKVDVCNVIPAQRAGALARIAGLTDAAGWVPVDPFTMRAKTDPQIWVLGDASAQGAMPKGAFAAHSQAEMAAAALRADLFGRAPLPDHYANICWSVLAPGDAVKLGGLYEPRPEGITQVESFISAANEDTATRRRTLEEAQSWYEAFTHAIFG
;
A
#
# COMPACT_ATOMS: atom_id res chain seq x y z
N MET A 1 28.54 73.10 25.58
CA MET A 1 29.81 72.38 25.33
C MET A 1 30.48 72.13 26.67
N GLY A 2 31.25 71.04 26.81
CA GLY A 2 31.81 70.58 28.10
C GLY A 2 31.43 69.12 28.35
N ALA A 3 32.38 68.29 28.77
CA ALA A 3 32.26 66.82 28.75
C ALA A 3 32.85 66.16 30.02
N LEU A 4 32.74 64.83 30.07
CA LEU A 4 33.42 63.88 30.98
C LEU A 4 32.88 63.73 32.42
N SER A 5 32.01 62.72 32.56
CA SER A 5 32.33 61.46 33.27
C SER A 5 33.07 61.51 34.62
N ARG A 6 32.39 61.10 35.71
CA ARG A 6 32.81 60.02 36.65
C ARG A 6 31.82 59.84 37.81
N ARG A 7 31.62 58.57 38.26
CA ARG A 7 30.78 58.11 39.41
C ARG A 7 29.27 58.29 39.15
N ARG A 8 28.32 57.47 39.64
CA ARG A 8 28.23 56.22 40.45
C ARG A 8 26.81 55.64 40.14
N MET A 9 26.38 54.39 40.35
CA MET A 9 26.84 53.06 40.82
C MET A 9 25.81 52.04 40.20
N LEU A 10 25.80 50.70 40.26
CA LEU A 10 26.46 49.59 40.99
C LEU A 10 27.09 48.61 39.95
N ALA A 11 27.79 47.49 40.19
CA ALA A 11 28.16 46.59 41.30
C ALA A 11 27.55 45.15 41.23
N ALA A 12 28.44 44.15 41.38
CA ALA A 12 28.23 42.70 41.60
C ALA A 12 27.83 41.77 40.43
N ALA A 13 28.18 40.49 40.60
CA ALA A 13 27.76 39.28 39.87
C ALA A 13 28.12 39.13 38.38
N VAL A 14 29.39 38.82 38.09
CA VAL A 14 29.71 37.89 36.98
C VAL A 14 29.32 36.48 37.46
N GLY A 15 28.08 36.09 37.22
CA GLY A 15 27.66 34.72 37.43
C GLY A 15 28.19 33.84 36.30
N LEU A 16 29.03 32.85 36.63
CA LEU A 16 29.15 31.69 35.76
C LEU A 16 27.79 31.00 35.77
N VAL A 17 27.04 31.12 34.67
CA VAL A 17 25.97 30.17 34.38
C VAL A 17 26.68 28.86 34.09
N PRO A 18 26.50 27.79 34.89
CA PRO A 18 26.95 26.48 34.46
C PRO A 18 26.07 26.11 33.26
N SER A 19 26.67 26.09 32.06
CA SER A 19 26.04 25.45 30.93
C SER A 19 25.85 23.99 31.30
N LEU A 20 24.61 23.60 31.57
CA LEU A 20 24.21 22.20 31.68
C LEU A 20 24.25 21.58 30.28
N ALA A 21 25.48 21.44 29.75
CA ALA A 21 25.77 20.47 28.71
C ALA A 21 25.38 19.11 29.30
N ALA A 22 24.25 18.58 28.85
CA ALA A 22 23.88 17.20 29.15
C ALA A 22 25.08 16.32 28.79
N PRO A 23 25.51 15.39 29.66
CA PRO A 23 26.65 14.55 29.37
C PRO A 23 26.36 13.79 28.09
N ALA A 24 27.21 13.98 27.08
CA ALA A 24 27.10 13.20 25.85
C ALA A 24 27.17 11.72 26.22
N LEU A 25 26.16 10.94 25.82
CA LEU A 25 26.02 9.51 26.15
C LEU A 25 26.98 8.64 25.33
N LEU A 26 28.28 8.94 25.46
CA LEU A 26 29.41 8.24 24.90
C LEU A 26 29.52 6.85 25.56
N GLY A 27 28.79 5.88 25.03
CA GLY A 27 28.86 4.49 25.49
C GLY A 27 27.65 3.61 25.20
N GLN A 28 26.49 4.16 24.85
CA GLN A 28 25.34 3.34 24.43
C GLN A 28 25.36 3.12 22.91
N SER A 29 25.18 1.86 22.49
CA SER A 29 24.89 1.53 21.10
C SER A 29 23.53 2.14 20.70
N PRO A 30 23.37 2.61 19.45
CA PRO A 30 22.10 3.16 18.99
C PRO A 30 20.97 2.10 19.09
N PRO A 31 19.74 2.48 19.46
CA PRO A 31 18.61 1.53 19.54
C PRO A 31 18.38 0.84 18.20
N ARG A 32 18.05 -0.46 18.25
CA ARG A 32 17.86 -1.29 17.05
C ARG A 32 16.38 -1.30 16.65
N VAL A 33 16.08 -0.74 15.49
CA VAL A 33 14.75 -0.85 14.87
C VAL A 33 14.86 -1.81 13.69
N VAL A 34 14.19 -2.96 13.78
CA VAL A 34 14.08 -3.89 12.67
C VAL A 34 12.77 -3.65 11.94
N VAL A 35 12.82 -3.47 10.63
CA VAL A 35 11.67 -3.31 9.75
C VAL A 35 11.54 -4.55 8.88
N VAL A 36 10.33 -5.10 8.73
CA VAL A 36 10.09 -6.31 7.93
C VAL A 36 9.06 -6.04 6.85
N GLY A 37 9.44 -6.27 5.60
CA GLY A 37 8.62 -6.01 4.41
C GLY A 37 9.04 -4.72 3.71
N GLY A 38 9.85 -4.83 2.67
CA GLY A 38 10.37 -3.73 1.84
C GLY A 38 9.36 -3.14 0.86
N GLY A 39 8.07 -3.19 1.18
CA GLY A 39 7.01 -2.50 0.43
C GLY A 39 6.81 -1.05 0.88
N ALA A 40 5.85 -0.35 0.27
CA ALA A 40 5.65 1.10 0.46
C ALA A 40 5.66 1.58 1.93
N GLY A 41 5.04 0.87 2.87
CA GLY A 41 5.07 1.25 4.29
C GLY A 41 6.44 1.04 4.94
N GLY A 42 6.92 -0.21 4.94
CA GLY A 42 8.19 -0.58 5.59
C GLY A 42 9.41 0.11 4.98
N ALA A 43 9.51 0.20 3.66
CA ALA A 43 10.61 0.90 3.00
C ALA A 43 10.62 2.41 3.33
N SER A 44 9.45 3.06 3.39
CA SER A 44 9.35 4.46 3.85
C SER A 44 9.81 4.60 5.29
N CYS A 45 9.31 3.75 6.20
CA CYS A 45 9.62 3.83 7.62
C CYS A 45 11.11 3.58 7.89
N ALA A 46 11.69 2.56 7.24
CA ALA A 46 13.12 2.26 7.33
C ALA A 46 13.98 3.42 6.83
N ARG A 47 13.59 4.07 5.73
CA ARG A 47 14.31 5.21 5.17
C ARG A 47 14.24 6.44 6.07
N LEU A 48 13.04 6.85 6.50
CA LEU A 48 12.83 8.00 7.39
C LEU A 48 13.64 7.87 8.69
N LEU A 49 13.62 6.69 9.31
CA LEU A 49 14.38 6.38 10.52
C LEU A 49 15.91 6.39 10.31
N ALA A 50 16.38 6.09 9.09
CA ALA A 50 17.80 6.06 8.75
C ALA A 50 18.33 7.46 8.37
N GLU A 51 17.61 8.21 7.54
CA GLU A 51 17.97 9.59 7.13
C GLU A 51 18.05 10.55 8.32
N GLU A 52 17.18 10.37 9.33
CA GLU A 52 17.24 11.12 10.59
C GLU A 52 18.34 10.65 11.58
N GLY A 53 18.96 9.50 11.35
CA GLY A 53 20.07 8.96 12.15
C GLY A 53 19.75 8.63 13.62
N GLY A 54 20.78 8.23 14.36
CA GLY A 54 20.71 7.88 15.79
C GLY A 54 20.11 6.51 16.12
N ILE A 55 19.55 5.81 15.12
CA ILE A 55 18.94 4.48 15.22
C ILE A 55 19.72 3.51 14.34
N ALA A 56 19.96 2.28 14.82
CA ALA A 56 20.42 1.18 13.97
C ALA A 56 19.20 0.56 13.27
N VAL A 57 18.99 0.93 12.01
CA VAL A 57 17.87 0.43 11.19
C VAL A 57 18.30 -0.79 10.38
N THR A 58 17.57 -1.89 10.52
CA THR A 58 17.70 -3.08 9.66
C THR A 58 16.39 -3.33 8.92
N LEU A 59 16.37 -3.22 7.60
CA LEU A 59 15.27 -3.69 6.76
C LEU A 59 15.50 -5.15 6.37
N ILE A 60 14.51 -6.01 6.64
CA ILE A 60 14.47 -7.41 6.20
C ILE A 60 13.37 -7.59 5.17
N GLU A 61 13.72 -8.07 3.98
CA GLU A 61 12.80 -8.35 2.88
C GLU A 61 13.24 -9.62 2.15
N ARG A 62 12.29 -10.45 1.70
CA ARG A 62 12.58 -11.72 1.03
C ARG A 62 12.99 -11.56 -0.44
N SER A 63 12.53 -10.50 -1.10
CA SER A 63 12.79 -10.23 -2.51
C SER A 63 13.91 -9.19 -2.69
N PRO A 64 14.94 -9.44 -3.52
CA PRO A 64 16.01 -8.45 -3.77
C PRO A 64 15.53 -7.22 -4.56
N ARG A 65 14.30 -7.22 -5.07
CA ARG A 65 13.61 -6.07 -5.68
C ARG A 65 12.16 -6.01 -5.24
N TYR A 66 11.66 -4.82 -4.97
CA TYR A 66 10.23 -4.55 -4.93
C TYR A 66 9.65 -4.52 -6.34
N THR A 67 8.37 -4.91 -6.50
CA THR A 67 7.59 -4.64 -7.71
C THR A 67 6.29 -3.93 -7.33
N THR A 68 6.06 -2.73 -7.86
CA THR A 68 4.91 -1.90 -7.49
C THR A 68 3.60 -2.52 -8.01
N CYS A 69 2.61 -2.65 -7.12
CA CYS A 69 1.26 -3.08 -7.52
C CYS A 69 0.38 -1.91 -7.98
N PHE A 70 0.63 -0.72 -7.43
CA PHE A 70 0.17 0.54 -8.03
C PHE A 70 0.87 0.74 -9.37
N PHE A 71 0.15 1.28 -10.37
CA PHE A 71 0.56 1.31 -11.79
C PHE A 71 0.74 -0.06 -12.49
N SER A 72 0.58 -1.22 -11.82
CA SER A 72 0.63 -2.53 -12.50
C SER A 72 -0.44 -2.70 -13.59
N ASN A 73 -1.61 -2.07 -13.42
CA ASN A 73 -2.66 -1.99 -14.43
C ASN A 73 -2.19 -1.28 -15.72
N HIS A 74 -1.21 -0.37 -15.66
CA HIS A 74 -0.64 0.26 -16.85
C HIS A 74 0.22 -0.72 -17.66
N VAL A 75 0.89 -1.68 -17.01
CA VAL A 75 1.67 -2.72 -17.71
C VAL A 75 0.73 -3.71 -18.39
N ILE A 76 -0.32 -4.14 -17.69
CA ILE A 76 -1.40 -4.99 -18.21
C ILE A 76 -2.06 -4.31 -19.42
N GLY A 77 -2.45 -3.03 -19.31
CA GLY A 77 -3.02 -2.24 -20.41
C GLY A 77 -2.04 -1.85 -21.53
N GLY A 78 -0.76 -2.24 -21.45
CA GLY A 78 0.24 -1.93 -22.48
C GLY A 78 0.65 -0.46 -22.56
N LEU A 79 0.52 0.29 -21.47
CA LEU A 79 0.88 1.71 -21.33
C LEU A 79 2.24 1.95 -20.66
N ARG A 80 2.87 0.92 -20.06
CA ARG A 80 4.18 1.03 -19.40
C ARG A 80 4.99 -0.28 -19.51
N PRO A 81 6.34 -0.24 -19.63
CA PRO A 81 7.19 -1.43 -19.43
C PRO A 81 7.14 -1.94 -17.98
N PHE A 82 7.26 -3.25 -17.79
CA PHE A 82 7.20 -3.91 -16.48
C PHE A 82 8.39 -3.53 -15.58
N GLU A 83 9.54 -3.29 -16.20
CA GLU A 83 10.81 -2.97 -15.58
C GLU A 83 10.72 -1.65 -14.79
N SER A 84 9.88 -0.71 -15.22
CA SER A 84 9.60 0.56 -14.52
C SER A 84 8.81 0.42 -13.22
N LEU A 85 8.35 -0.80 -12.91
CA LEU A 85 7.74 -1.16 -11.63
C LEU A 85 8.74 -1.75 -10.64
N GLN A 86 9.98 -2.04 -11.07
CA GLN A 86 11.00 -2.69 -10.25
C GLN A 86 11.93 -1.70 -9.57
N PHE A 87 12.10 -1.85 -8.25
CA PHE A 87 12.98 -1.03 -7.44
C PHE A 87 13.89 -1.91 -6.59
N GLY A 88 15.17 -1.57 -6.51
CA GLY A 88 16.07 -2.14 -5.52
C GLY A 88 15.97 -1.41 -4.18
N TYR A 89 16.96 -1.62 -3.31
CA TYR A 89 17.04 -1.04 -1.97
C TYR A 89 18.31 -0.21 -1.75
N GLU A 90 19.04 0.09 -2.81
CA GLU A 90 20.33 0.78 -2.77
C GLU A 90 20.20 2.21 -2.23
N GLY A 91 19.05 2.87 -2.42
CA GLY A 91 18.78 4.19 -1.81
C GLY A 91 18.57 4.12 -0.30
N LEU A 92 17.97 3.04 0.22
CA LEU A 92 17.84 2.82 1.67
C LEU A 92 19.20 2.50 2.30
N ALA A 93 20.06 1.77 1.59
CA ALA A 93 21.44 1.56 1.99
C ALA A 93 22.25 2.88 1.98
N ARG A 94 22.06 3.75 0.97
CA ARG A 94 22.63 5.11 0.94
C ARG A 94 22.12 5.99 2.09
N ALA A 95 20.87 5.82 2.51
CA ALA A 95 20.27 6.49 3.66
C ALA A 95 20.76 5.96 5.03
N GLY A 96 21.48 4.83 5.06
CA GLY A 96 22.11 4.28 6.27
C GLY A 96 21.45 3.05 6.88
N ALA A 97 20.45 2.43 6.23
CA ALA A 97 19.84 1.18 6.70
C ALA A 97 20.66 -0.06 6.31
N GLU A 98 20.80 -1.03 7.22
CA GLU A 98 21.20 -2.40 6.87
C GLU A 98 20.07 -3.05 6.06
N VAL A 99 20.34 -3.52 4.84
CA VAL A 99 19.35 -4.26 4.03
C VAL A 99 19.72 -5.74 4.01
N VAL A 100 18.84 -6.57 4.56
CA VAL A 100 18.99 -8.03 4.65
C VAL A 100 17.98 -8.71 3.74
N ILE A 101 18.47 -9.42 2.72
CA ILE A 101 17.62 -10.20 1.82
C ILE A 101 17.38 -11.60 2.41
N ASP A 102 16.32 -11.76 3.19
CA ASP A 102 15.93 -12.99 3.89
C ASP A 102 14.43 -12.97 4.25
N SER A 103 13.85 -14.12 4.57
CA SER A 103 12.46 -14.24 5.05
C SER A 103 12.41 -14.38 6.57
N VAL A 104 11.65 -13.51 7.25
CA VAL A 104 11.31 -13.71 8.67
C VAL A 104 10.28 -14.82 8.81
N ILE A 105 10.60 -15.87 9.57
CA ILE A 105 9.75 -17.07 9.74
C ILE A 105 9.21 -17.25 11.16
N ALA A 106 9.69 -16.49 12.14
CA ALA A 106 9.08 -16.37 13.47
C ALA A 106 9.43 -15.05 14.15
N VAL A 107 8.53 -14.59 15.04
CA VAL A 107 8.70 -13.40 15.90
C VAL A 107 8.58 -13.85 17.35
N ASP A 108 9.69 -13.99 18.06
CA ASP A 108 9.67 -14.15 19.52
C ASP A 108 9.52 -12.76 20.16
N ARG A 109 8.29 -12.47 20.57
CA ARG A 109 7.90 -11.19 21.16
C ARG A 109 8.40 -11.00 22.59
N ALA A 110 8.67 -12.10 23.31
CA ALA A 110 9.16 -12.06 24.68
C ALA A 110 10.68 -11.83 24.73
N GLN A 111 11.44 -12.50 23.85
CA GLN A 111 12.88 -12.28 23.70
C GLN A 111 13.21 -11.07 22.82
N ARG A 112 12.23 -10.56 22.05
CA ARG A 112 12.37 -9.47 21.06
C ARG A 112 13.36 -9.85 19.96
N ARG A 113 13.09 -11.01 19.36
CA ARG A 113 13.98 -11.72 18.44
C ARG A 113 13.21 -12.24 17.24
N LEU A 114 13.71 -11.93 16.05
CA LEU A 114 13.29 -12.55 14.80
C LEU A 114 14.14 -13.79 14.51
N ARG A 115 13.52 -14.82 13.94
CA ARG A 115 14.21 -15.95 13.31
C ARG A 115 13.98 -15.91 11.81
N LEU A 116 15.05 -16.05 11.04
CA LEU A 116 15.07 -15.93 9.59
C LEU A 116 15.15 -17.31 8.91
N ALA A 117 14.84 -17.38 7.61
CA ALA A 117 14.84 -18.63 6.85
C ALA A 117 16.26 -19.20 6.63
N SER A 118 17.28 -18.34 6.61
CA SER A 118 18.69 -18.74 6.69
C SER A 118 19.09 -19.46 7.99
N GLY A 119 18.21 -19.48 9.01
CA GLY A 119 18.53 -19.92 10.37
C GLY A 119 19.16 -18.82 11.24
N ALA A 120 19.51 -17.67 10.68
CA ALA A 120 20.00 -16.52 11.45
C ALA A 120 18.91 -15.92 12.35
N THR A 121 19.34 -15.16 13.36
CA THR A 121 18.47 -14.38 14.25
C THR A 121 18.79 -12.89 14.17
N ARG A 122 17.79 -12.05 14.41
CA ARG A 122 17.92 -10.59 14.54
C ARG A 122 17.15 -10.09 15.75
N ASP A 123 17.88 -9.56 16.72
CA ASP A 123 17.33 -9.03 17.97
C ASP A 123 17.01 -7.54 17.80
N TYR A 124 15.87 -7.11 18.32
CA TYR A 124 15.35 -5.75 18.14
C TYR A 124 15.02 -5.08 19.48
N ASP A 125 15.07 -3.75 19.50
CA ASP A 125 14.53 -2.94 20.59
C ASP A 125 13.12 -2.43 20.23
N ARG A 126 12.85 -2.19 18.94
CA ARG A 126 11.51 -2.01 18.34
C ARG A 126 11.39 -2.72 17.00
N LEU A 127 10.18 -3.17 16.65
CA LEU A 127 9.89 -3.89 15.41
C LEU A 127 8.82 -3.17 14.59
N VAL A 128 9.02 -3.07 13.28
CA VAL A 128 8.01 -2.56 12.34
C VAL A 128 7.64 -3.67 11.36
N LEU A 129 6.36 -4.02 11.26
CA LEU A 129 5.86 -5.01 10.33
C LEU A 129 5.04 -4.35 9.22
N SER A 130 5.50 -4.46 7.98
CA SER A 130 4.78 -4.03 6.77
C SER A 130 4.59 -5.21 5.79
N PRO A 131 4.03 -6.37 6.21
CA PRO A 131 3.96 -7.58 5.38
C PRO A 131 2.92 -7.50 4.25
N GLY A 132 2.16 -6.40 4.14
CA GLY A 132 1.10 -6.22 3.16
C GLY A 132 -0.10 -7.15 3.39
N ILE A 133 -0.68 -7.65 2.31
CA ILE A 133 -1.83 -8.57 2.32
C ILE A 133 -1.41 -10.03 2.20
N ASP A 134 -2.30 -10.90 2.68
CA ASP A 134 -2.44 -12.28 2.23
C ASP A 134 -3.88 -12.55 1.78
N PHE A 135 -4.13 -13.64 1.06
CA PHE A 135 -5.49 -14.03 0.67
C PHE A 135 -6.16 -14.88 1.74
N VAL A 136 -7.49 -14.82 1.80
CA VAL A 136 -8.32 -15.69 2.64
C VAL A 136 -8.55 -17.01 1.88
N PRO A 137 -8.10 -18.18 2.41
CA PRO A 137 -8.29 -19.46 1.74
C PRO A 137 -9.77 -19.78 1.54
N GLY A 138 -10.14 -20.26 0.35
CA GLY A 138 -11.53 -20.60 0.01
C GLY A 138 -12.47 -19.41 -0.19
N ALA A 139 -11.97 -18.17 -0.21
CA ALA A 139 -12.81 -16.97 -0.38
C ALA A 139 -13.46 -16.81 -1.77
N VAL A 140 -13.03 -17.61 -2.74
CA VAL A 140 -13.72 -17.87 -4.01
C VAL A 140 -13.66 -19.39 -4.19
N PRO A 141 -14.78 -20.13 -4.13
CA PRO A 141 -14.74 -21.59 -4.24
C PRO A 141 -14.16 -22.04 -5.59
N GLY A 142 -13.30 -23.06 -5.55
CA GLY A 142 -12.53 -23.51 -6.71
C GLY A 142 -11.23 -22.74 -6.98
N TRP A 143 -10.93 -21.66 -6.24
CA TRP A 143 -9.68 -20.90 -6.36
C TRP A 143 -8.72 -21.13 -5.18
N SER A 144 -7.42 -21.15 -5.47
CA SER A 144 -6.31 -21.24 -4.52
C SER A 144 -5.06 -20.50 -5.05
N GLU A 145 -4.00 -20.37 -4.25
CA GLU A 145 -2.75 -19.74 -4.75
C GLU A 145 -2.05 -20.57 -5.84
N GLU A 146 -2.28 -21.89 -5.90
CA GLU A 146 -1.81 -22.76 -6.98
C GLU A 146 -2.62 -22.54 -8.27
N VAL A 147 -3.94 -22.33 -8.14
CA VAL A 147 -4.84 -21.99 -9.26
C VAL A 147 -4.51 -20.63 -9.87
N ALA A 148 -3.80 -19.76 -9.16
CA ALA A 148 -3.38 -18.46 -9.67
C ALA A 148 -2.54 -18.53 -10.96
N GLU A 149 -1.85 -19.63 -11.24
CA GLU A 149 -1.09 -19.79 -12.49
C GLU A 149 -1.99 -20.12 -13.71
N ILE A 150 -3.29 -20.35 -13.48
CA ILE A 150 -4.33 -20.50 -14.52
C ILE A 150 -5.28 -19.28 -14.48
N MET A 151 -5.78 -18.92 -13.30
CA MET A 151 -6.71 -17.82 -13.07
C MET A 151 -6.04 -16.75 -12.16
N PRO A 152 -5.17 -15.89 -12.73
CA PRO A 152 -4.29 -15.02 -11.98
C PRO A 152 -5.03 -13.95 -11.20
N HIS A 153 -4.46 -13.55 -10.07
CA HIS A 153 -4.98 -12.46 -9.24
C HIS A 153 -4.31 -11.11 -9.55
N ALA A 154 -3.01 -11.12 -9.86
CA ALA A 154 -2.19 -9.92 -10.09
C ALA A 154 -2.35 -8.80 -9.02
N TRP A 155 -2.67 -9.18 -7.77
CA TRP A 155 -2.84 -8.29 -6.60
C TRP A 155 -1.61 -8.27 -5.66
N LYS A 156 -0.73 -9.25 -5.83
CA LYS A 156 0.68 -9.22 -5.43
C LYS A 156 1.42 -9.13 -6.79
N ALA A 157 2.07 -8.01 -7.10
CA ALA A 157 2.63 -7.76 -8.44
C ALA A 157 3.96 -8.51 -8.66
N GLY A 158 4.30 -8.79 -9.92
CA GLY A 158 5.42 -9.65 -10.29
C GLY A 158 5.05 -10.57 -11.46
N PRO A 159 5.43 -11.87 -11.43
CA PRO A 159 5.06 -12.84 -12.46
C PRO A 159 3.56 -12.87 -12.77
N GLN A 160 2.71 -12.79 -11.75
CA GLN A 160 1.25 -12.70 -11.85
C GLN A 160 0.76 -11.50 -12.70
N THR A 161 1.48 -10.37 -12.71
CA THR A 161 1.18 -9.22 -13.58
C THR A 161 1.49 -9.53 -15.05
N LEU A 162 2.58 -10.26 -15.30
CA LEU A 162 2.99 -10.68 -16.65
C LEU A 162 2.11 -11.82 -17.19
N LEU A 163 1.69 -12.75 -16.34
CA LEU A 163 0.77 -13.84 -16.68
C LEU A 163 -0.60 -13.29 -17.13
N LEU A 164 -1.23 -12.44 -16.32
CA LEU A 164 -2.50 -11.81 -16.70
C LEU A 164 -2.36 -10.97 -17.97
N LYS A 165 -1.28 -10.20 -18.10
CA LYS A 165 -0.95 -9.46 -19.34
C LYS A 165 -0.86 -10.39 -20.55
N HIS A 166 -0.14 -11.51 -20.42
CA HIS A 166 0.05 -12.47 -21.51
C HIS A 166 -1.29 -13.10 -21.92
N GLN A 167 -2.11 -13.54 -20.96
CA GLN A 167 -3.45 -14.08 -21.21
C GLN A 167 -4.35 -13.08 -21.96
N ILE A 168 -4.32 -11.79 -21.58
CA ILE A 168 -5.04 -10.71 -22.26
C ILE A 168 -4.53 -10.50 -23.70
N GLU A 169 -3.23 -10.62 -23.92
CA GLU A 169 -2.60 -10.38 -25.23
C GLU A 169 -2.64 -11.60 -26.17
N THR A 170 -2.99 -12.79 -25.66
CA THR A 170 -3.21 -14.02 -26.45
C THR A 170 -4.66 -14.51 -26.45
N MET A 171 -5.58 -13.86 -25.73
CA MET A 171 -7.00 -14.19 -25.72
C MET A 171 -7.58 -14.15 -27.14
N ARG A 172 -8.29 -15.22 -27.54
CA ARG A 172 -8.90 -15.34 -28.88
C ARG A 172 -9.82 -14.15 -29.21
N GLU A 173 -9.97 -13.86 -30.50
CA GLU A 173 -10.90 -12.83 -30.96
C GLU A 173 -12.34 -13.13 -30.47
N GLY A 174 -13.05 -12.08 -30.02
CA GLY A 174 -14.38 -12.23 -29.42
C GLY A 174 -14.38 -13.04 -28.12
N GLY A 175 -13.26 -13.07 -27.39
CA GLY A 175 -13.12 -13.73 -26.10
C GLY A 175 -13.74 -12.95 -24.94
N THR A 176 -14.11 -13.67 -23.88
CA THR A 176 -14.64 -13.08 -22.65
C THR A 176 -13.61 -13.16 -21.53
N LEU A 177 -13.29 -12.01 -20.93
CA LEU A 177 -12.55 -11.92 -19.67
C LEU A 177 -13.53 -11.75 -18.51
N ALA A 178 -13.47 -12.62 -17.51
CA ALA A 178 -14.08 -12.38 -16.21
C ALA A 178 -13.10 -11.70 -15.26
N LEU A 179 -13.62 -10.79 -14.43
CA LEU A 179 -12.90 -10.19 -13.31
C LEU A 179 -13.77 -10.38 -12.05
N ILE A 180 -13.30 -11.20 -11.11
CA ILE A 180 -13.99 -11.43 -9.83
C ILE A 180 -13.44 -10.41 -8.83
N ALA A 181 -14.26 -9.44 -8.45
CA ALA A 181 -13.87 -8.37 -7.55
C ALA A 181 -13.96 -8.81 -6.07
N PRO A 182 -13.10 -8.29 -5.18
CA PRO A 182 -13.08 -8.69 -3.78
C PRO A 182 -14.17 -7.97 -2.97
N PRO A 183 -14.66 -8.58 -1.87
CA PRO A 183 -15.43 -7.90 -0.84
C PRO A 183 -14.55 -6.93 -0.02
N ASN A 184 -15.18 -5.98 0.65
CA ASN A 184 -14.49 -5.05 1.56
C ASN A 184 -14.03 -5.75 2.86
N PRO A 185 -12.86 -5.37 3.45
CA PRO A 185 -11.86 -4.43 2.95
C PRO A 185 -10.74 -5.12 2.14
N TYR A 186 -10.22 -4.44 1.12
CA TYR A 186 -9.13 -4.93 0.26
C TYR A 186 -8.13 -3.82 -0.12
N ARG A 187 -6.95 -4.24 -0.60
CA ARG A 187 -5.92 -3.33 -1.14
C ARG A 187 -6.43 -2.59 -2.38
N CYS A 188 -6.27 -1.27 -2.37
CA CYS A 188 -6.57 -0.30 -3.44
C CYS A 188 -8.00 -0.43 -4.01
N PRO A 189 -9.02 0.12 -3.30
CA PRO A 189 -10.42 -0.01 -3.70
C PRO A 189 -10.74 0.28 -5.17
N PRO A 190 -10.26 1.36 -5.85
CA PRO A 190 -10.63 1.61 -7.24
C PRO A 190 -9.86 0.77 -8.29
N ALA A 191 -8.87 -0.03 -7.88
CA ALA A 191 -7.98 -0.73 -8.82
C ALA A 191 -8.63 -1.86 -9.67
N PRO A 192 -9.71 -2.57 -9.27
CA PRO A 192 -10.36 -3.56 -10.13
C PRO A 192 -11.01 -2.92 -11.36
N TYR A 193 -11.57 -1.73 -11.18
CA TYR A 193 -12.32 -1.00 -12.22
C TYR A 193 -11.36 -0.18 -13.10
N GLU A 194 -10.25 0.31 -12.54
CA GLU A 194 -9.10 0.77 -13.35
C GLU A 194 -8.55 -0.35 -14.23
N ARG A 195 -8.40 -1.57 -13.68
CA ARG A 195 -7.96 -2.74 -14.43
C ARG A 195 -8.92 -3.02 -15.58
N ALA A 196 -10.22 -3.10 -15.33
CA ALA A 196 -11.22 -3.26 -16.38
C ALA A 196 -11.10 -2.17 -17.46
N SER A 197 -11.00 -0.88 -17.08
CA SER A 197 -10.76 0.23 -18.01
C SER A 197 -9.51 0.03 -18.86
N LEU A 198 -8.35 -0.20 -18.26
CA LEU A 198 -7.08 -0.30 -19.00
C LEU A 198 -6.96 -1.57 -19.85
N ILE A 199 -7.61 -2.67 -19.44
CA ILE A 199 -7.78 -3.86 -20.29
C ILE A 199 -8.69 -3.55 -21.48
N ALA A 200 -9.83 -2.88 -21.27
CA ALA A 200 -10.73 -2.49 -22.36
C ALA A 200 -10.04 -1.57 -23.39
N GLN A 201 -9.20 -0.64 -22.93
CA GLN A 201 -8.36 0.20 -23.80
C GLN A 201 -7.28 -0.59 -24.55
N ARG A 202 -6.83 -1.74 -24.01
CA ARG A 202 -5.93 -2.68 -24.70
C ARG A 202 -6.69 -3.48 -25.74
N PHE A 203 -7.82 -4.10 -25.37
CA PHE A 203 -8.69 -4.87 -26.26
C PHE A 203 -9.17 -4.04 -27.47
N LYS A 204 -9.57 -2.77 -27.29
CA LYS A 204 -9.88 -1.86 -28.40
C LYS A 204 -8.79 -1.73 -29.49
N LYS A 205 -7.54 -2.13 -29.21
CA LYS A 205 -6.42 -2.10 -30.15
C LYS A 205 -6.00 -3.47 -30.70
N ILE A 206 -6.40 -4.58 -30.08
CA ILE A 206 -5.92 -5.94 -30.41
C ILE A 206 -7.01 -7.01 -30.54
N ASN A 207 -8.18 -6.78 -29.94
CA ASN A 207 -9.30 -7.71 -29.85
C ASN A 207 -10.59 -6.90 -29.60
N PRO A 208 -11.06 -6.09 -30.58
CA PRO A 208 -12.09 -5.07 -30.36
C PRO A 208 -13.50 -5.66 -30.11
N THR A 209 -13.68 -6.95 -30.36
CA THR A 209 -14.91 -7.73 -30.13
C THR A 209 -14.93 -8.45 -28.78
N ALA A 210 -13.86 -8.36 -27.99
CA ALA A 210 -13.78 -8.92 -26.64
C ALA A 210 -14.81 -8.31 -25.68
N LYS A 211 -15.12 -9.07 -24.61
CA LYS A 211 -15.96 -8.63 -23.49
C LYS A 211 -15.21 -8.73 -22.16
N ILE A 212 -15.59 -7.87 -21.21
CA ILE A 212 -15.15 -7.89 -19.82
C ILE A 212 -16.40 -7.95 -18.93
N LEU A 213 -16.54 -9.03 -18.18
CA LEU A 213 -17.58 -9.21 -17.18
C LEU A 213 -16.97 -9.03 -15.79
N ILE A 214 -17.42 -8.01 -15.05
CA ILE A 214 -17.02 -7.80 -13.65
C ILE A 214 -18.10 -8.39 -12.76
N PHE A 215 -17.75 -9.38 -11.95
CA PHE A 215 -18.63 -9.94 -10.93
C PHE A 215 -18.21 -9.37 -9.57
N ASP A 216 -19.11 -8.69 -8.89
CA ASP A 216 -18.81 -7.91 -7.70
C ASP A 216 -19.77 -8.21 -6.52
N PRO A 217 -19.25 -8.63 -5.34
CA PRO A 217 -20.06 -8.91 -4.14
C PRO A 217 -20.45 -7.64 -3.35
N LYS A 218 -20.47 -6.46 -3.98
CA LYS A 218 -20.75 -5.16 -3.33
C LYS A 218 -21.82 -4.40 -4.12
N ASP A 219 -22.81 -3.81 -3.43
CA ASP A 219 -23.90 -3.04 -4.06
C ASP A 219 -23.42 -1.79 -4.82
N HIS A 220 -22.21 -1.32 -4.50
CA HIS A 220 -21.56 -0.18 -5.17
C HIS A 220 -20.04 -0.25 -5.03
N PHE A 221 -19.32 0.49 -5.88
CA PHE A 221 -17.86 0.54 -5.84
C PHE A 221 -17.24 1.95 -5.91
N THR A 222 -15.96 2.03 -5.53
CA THR A 222 -15.22 3.29 -5.40
C THR A 222 -15.04 3.98 -6.76
N LYS A 223 -15.59 5.20 -6.90
CA LYS A 223 -15.66 5.99 -8.15
C LYS A 223 -16.57 5.40 -9.24
N GLN A 224 -17.57 4.58 -8.88
CA GLN A 224 -18.47 3.88 -9.82
C GLN A 224 -18.95 4.71 -11.01
N THR A 225 -19.69 5.80 -10.78
CA THR A 225 -20.20 6.64 -11.87
C THR A 225 -19.11 7.16 -12.82
N LEU A 226 -17.92 7.49 -12.30
CA LEU A 226 -16.80 7.97 -13.13
C LEU A 226 -16.20 6.84 -13.99
N PHE A 227 -16.22 5.60 -13.49
CA PHE A 227 -15.80 4.44 -14.26
C PHE A 227 -16.85 4.05 -15.30
N GLU A 228 -18.14 4.06 -14.95
CA GLU A 228 -19.25 3.76 -15.85
C GLU A 228 -19.37 4.81 -16.97
N ASP A 229 -19.30 6.11 -16.65
CA ASP A 229 -19.17 7.20 -17.62
C ASP A 229 -17.95 6.97 -18.54
N GLY A 230 -16.81 6.58 -17.96
CA GLY A 230 -15.60 6.24 -18.69
C GLY A 230 -15.80 5.07 -19.66
N TRP A 231 -16.47 4.00 -19.22
CA TRP A 231 -16.77 2.83 -20.05
C TRP A 231 -17.76 3.17 -21.17
N GLY A 232 -18.84 3.88 -20.88
CA GLY A 232 -19.80 4.34 -21.90
C GLY A 232 -19.19 5.30 -22.92
N LYS A 233 -18.32 6.23 -22.47
CA LYS A 233 -17.62 7.20 -23.31
C LYS A 233 -16.55 6.57 -24.20
N TYR A 234 -15.80 5.59 -23.70
CA TYR A 234 -14.60 5.10 -24.38
C TYR A 234 -14.67 3.64 -24.87
N THR A 235 -15.38 2.76 -24.18
CA THR A 235 -15.38 1.30 -24.40
C THR A 235 -16.81 0.75 -24.32
N ASN A 236 -17.76 1.45 -24.96
CA ASN A 236 -19.18 1.17 -24.85
C ASN A 236 -19.52 -0.28 -25.23
N GLY A 237 -20.30 -0.97 -24.40
CA GLY A 237 -20.68 -2.38 -24.59
C GLY A 237 -19.56 -3.41 -24.41
N MET A 238 -18.31 -3.01 -24.12
CA MET A 238 -17.19 -3.93 -23.88
C MET A 238 -17.08 -4.34 -22.41
N VAL A 239 -17.43 -3.46 -21.47
CA VAL A 239 -17.43 -3.74 -20.03
C VAL A 239 -18.87 -3.87 -19.53
N THR A 240 -19.14 -4.87 -18.71
CA THR A 240 -20.40 -5.05 -17.97
C THR A 240 -20.06 -5.36 -16.52
N TRP A 241 -20.78 -4.74 -15.59
CA TRP A 241 -20.63 -4.94 -14.15
C TRP A 241 -21.92 -5.59 -13.60
N PHE A 242 -21.74 -6.57 -12.73
CA PHE A 242 -22.79 -7.33 -12.08
C PHE A 242 -22.60 -7.24 -10.57
N GLY A 243 -23.53 -6.58 -9.87
CA GLY A 243 -23.59 -6.55 -8.41
C GLY A 243 -24.29 -7.78 -7.79
N PRO A 244 -24.48 -7.77 -6.46
CA PRO A 244 -25.16 -8.84 -5.71
C PRO A 244 -26.54 -9.22 -6.25
N GLU A 245 -27.27 -8.27 -6.84
CA GLU A 245 -28.59 -8.44 -7.45
C GLU A 245 -28.60 -9.33 -8.71
N PHE A 246 -27.42 -9.63 -9.26
CA PHE A 246 -27.19 -10.60 -10.33
C PHE A 246 -26.48 -11.87 -9.83
N GLY A 247 -26.54 -12.16 -8.53
CA GLY A 247 -25.90 -13.33 -7.92
C GLY A 247 -24.39 -13.20 -7.68
N ALA A 248 -23.78 -12.05 -8.00
CA ALA A 248 -22.32 -11.86 -7.94
C ALA A 248 -21.74 -11.83 -6.50
N ALA A 249 -22.58 -12.01 -5.48
CA ALA A 249 -22.17 -12.23 -4.10
C ALA A 249 -21.74 -13.69 -3.80
N ASP A 250 -22.20 -14.68 -4.58
CA ASP A 250 -21.82 -16.10 -4.41
C ASP A 250 -21.27 -16.65 -5.74
N VAL A 251 -19.99 -16.35 -5.97
CA VAL A 251 -19.28 -16.66 -7.22
C VAL A 251 -18.17 -17.67 -6.97
N ALA A 252 -18.19 -18.75 -7.75
CA ALA A 252 -17.16 -19.79 -7.76
C ALA A 252 -16.51 -19.92 -9.15
N VAL A 253 -15.43 -20.69 -9.26
CA VAL A 253 -14.73 -20.95 -10.52
C VAL A 253 -14.42 -22.43 -10.73
N ARG A 254 -14.31 -22.85 -11.99
CA ARG A 254 -13.71 -24.13 -12.40
C ARG A 254 -12.50 -23.87 -13.30
N PRO A 255 -11.28 -23.91 -12.75
CA PRO A 255 -10.04 -23.70 -13.51
C PRO A 255 -9.83 -24.70 -14.66
N GLU A 256 -10.31 -25.92 -14.49
CA GLU A 256 -10.15 -27.04 -15.43
C GLU A 256 -11.01 -26.91 -16.71
N THR A 257 -12.10 -26.15 -16.67
CA THR A 257 -12.97 -25.84 -17.83
C THR A 257 -12.92 -24.39 -18.29
N MET A 258 -12.27 -23.52 -17.51
CA MET A 258 -12.29 -22.05 -17.61
C MET A 258 -13.73 -21.49 -17.53
N GLU A 259 -14.41 -21.81 -16.43
CA GLU A 259 -15.79 -21.38 -16.16
C GLU A 259 -15.89 -20.58 -14.86
N VAL A 260 -16.80 -19.60 -14.86
CA VAL A 260 -17.27 -18.87 -13.67
C VAL A 260 -18.67 -19.37 -13.36
N LEU A 261 -18.96 -19.59 -12.08
CA LEU A 261 -20.26 -20.02 -11.59
C LEU A 261 -20.95 -18.84 -10.90
N VAL A 262 -22.20 -18.56 -11.26
CA VAL A 262 -23.04 -17.54 -10.65
C VAL A 262 -24.41 -18.17 -10.39
N GLU A 263 -24.85 -18.22 -9.12
CA GLU A 263 -26.06 -18.97 -8.68
C GLU A 263 -26.11 -20.43 -9.16
N GLY A 264 -24.94 -21.05 -9.39
CA GLY A 264 -24.79 -22.39 -9.93
C GLY A 264 -24.91 -22.51 -11.46
N ALA A 265 -25.35 -21.46 -12.17
CA ALA A 265 -25.23 -21.36 -13.62
C ALA A 265 -23.75 -21.18 -14.02
N ALA A 266 -23.33 -21.80 -15.13
CA ALA A 266 -21.93 -21.79 -15.56
C ALA A 266 -21.75 -20.92 -16.81
N GLU A 267 -20.99 -19.85 -16.69
CA GLU A 267 -20.55 -19.00 -17.81
C GLU A 267 -19.12 -19.37 -18.19
N LYS A 268 -18.89 -19.67 -19.47
CA LYS A 268 -17.55 -20.03 -19.97
C LYS A 268 -16.78 -18.80 -20.42
N VAL A 269 -15.53 -18.69 -19.97
CA VAL A 269 -14.66 -17.54 -20.23
C VAL A 269 -13.32 -17.96 -20.82
N ASP A 270 -12.60 -17.01 -21.40
CA ASP A 270 -11.29 -17.23 -22.02
C ASP A 270 -10.14 -16.75 -21.12
N VAL A 271 -10.41 -15.80 -20.22
CA VAL A 271 -9.50 -15.33 -19.16
C VAL A 271 -10.32 -15.10 -17.89
N CYS A 272 -9.79 -15.45 -16.72
CA CYS A 272 -10.43 -15.15 -15.43
C CYS A 272 -9.43 -14.51 -14.47
N ASN A 273 -9.61 -13.23 -14.15
CA ASN A 273 -8.85 -12.53 -13.12
C ASN A 273 -9.59 -12.60 -11.78
N VAL A 274 -9.23 -13.55 -10.93
CA VAL A 274 -9.85 -13.72 -9.61
C VAL A 274 -9.11 -12.89 -8.57
N ILE A 275 -9.78 -11.97 -7.88
CA ILE A 275 -9.19 -11.17 -6.78
C ILE A 275 -9.87 -11.61 -5.48
N PRO A 276 -9.26 -12.51 -4.68
CA PRO A 276 -9.90 -13.04 -3.47
C PRO A 276 -10.06 -11.98 -2.37
N ALA A 277 -10.91 -12.29 -1.39
CA ALA A 277 -10.93 -11.60 -0.11
C ALA A 277 -9.55 -11.65 0.58
N GLN A 278 -9.24 -10.60 1.35
CA GLN A 278 -7.89 -10.32 1.83
C GLN A 278 -7.83 -10.24 3.36
N ARG A 279 -6.63 -10.46 3.90
CA ARG A 279 -6.26 -10.37 5.32
C ARG A 279 -4.84 -9.83 5.44
N ALA A 280 -4.35 -9.60 6.65
CA ALA A 280 -2.95 -9.21 6.86
C ALA A 280 -1.97 -10.31 6.40
N GLY A 281 -0.83 -9.87 5.86
CA GLY A 281 0.27 -10.74 5.44
C GLY A 281 0.67 -11.75 6.53
N ALA A 282 0.92 -13.01 6.16
CA ALA A 282 0.99 -14.15 7.09
C ALA A 282 1.88 -13.96 8.33
N LEU A 283 2.96 -13.17 8.24
CA LEU A 283 3.83 -12.82 9.36
C LEU A 283 3.07 -12.16 10.54
N ALA A 284 2.03 -11.37 10.27
CA ALA A 284 1.21 -10.75 11.31
C ALA A 284 0.40 -11.78 12.13
N ARG A 285 -0.05 -12.87 11.48
CA ARG A 285 -0.65 -14.02 12.17
C ARG A 285 0.40 -14.83 12.94
N ILE A 286 1.58 -15.04 12.35
CA ILE A 286 2.71 -15.75 12.99
C ILE A 286 3.19 -15.02 14.26
N ALA A 287 3.13 -13.69 14.28
CA ALA A 287 3.41 -12.87 15.47
C ALA A 287 2.25 -12.83 16.50
N GLY A 288 1.09 -13.44 16.21
CA GLY A 288 -0.08 -13.40 17.09
C GLY A 288 -0.61 -11.97 17.31
N LEU A 289 -0.62 -11.14 16.26
CA LEU A 289 -1.05 -9.73 16.33
C LEU A 289 -2.41 -9.47 15.69
N THR A 290 -2.92 -10.39 14.86
CA THR A 290 -4.19 -10.22 14.14
C THR A 290 -5.41 -10.47 15.03
N ASP A 291 -6.46 -9.68 14.81
CA ASP A 291 -7.81 -9.89 15.34
C ASP A 291 -8.57 -11.00 14.58
N ALA A 292 -9.84 -11.20 14.97
CA ALA A 292 -10.75 -12.17 14.35
C ALA A 292 -11.15 -11.80 12.90
N ALA A 293 -10.98 -10.55 12.46
CA ALA A 293 -11.16 -10.14 11.07
C ALA A 293 -9.89 -10.34 10.22
N GLY A 294 -8.78 -10.78 10.84
CA GLY A 294 -7.52 -11.09 10.17
C GLY A 294 -6.61 -9.88 9.92
N TRP A 295 -6.86 -8.75 10.56
CA TRP A 295 -6.05 -7.52 10.47
C TRP A 295 -5.41 -7.20 11.83
N VAL A 296 -4.41 -6.31 11.89
CA VAL A 296 -3.76 -5.95 13.19
C VAL A 296 -4.34 -4.66 13.77
N PRO A 297 -5.02 -4.69 14.94
CA PRO A 297 -5.45 -3.49 15.63
C PRO A 297 -4.27 -2.60 16.01
N VAL A 298 -4.27 -1.37 15.51
CA VAL A 298 -3.24 -0.35 15.79
C VAL A 298 -3.81 0.82 16.57
N ASP A 299 -2.96 1.47 17.37
CA ASP A 299 -3.19 2.79 17.92
C ASP A 299 -3.11 3.84 16.79
N PRO A 300 -4.20 4.55 16.46
CA PRO A 300 -4.21 5.52 15.37
C PRO A 300 -3.32 6.74 15.63
N PHE A 301 -2.89 7.02 16.87
CA PHE A 301 -1.97 8.12 17.17
C PHE A 301 -0.49 7.77 16.94
N THR A 302 -0.15 6.50 16.74
CA THR A 302 1.27 6.07 16.65
C THR A 302 1.55 4.95 15.64
N MET A 303 0.54 4.28 15.11
CA MET A 303 0.62 3.01 14.34
C MET A 303 1.24 1.81 15.11
N ARG A 304 1.36 1.93 16.43
CA ARG A 304 1.76 0.85 17.34
C ARG A 304 0.67 -0.22 17.45
N ALA A 305 1.02 -1.49 17.52
CA ALA A 305 0.06 -2.58 17.72
C ALA A 305 -0.60 -2.48 19.11
N LYS A 306 -1.94 -2.50 19.19
CA LYS A 306 -2.67 -2.46 20.47
C LYS A 306 -2.38 -3.67 21.37
N THR A 307 -1.80 -4.74 20.82
CA THR A 307 -1.46 -5.99 21.50
C THR A 307 0.04 -6.14 21.80
N ASP A 308 0.91 -5.21 21.38
CA ASP A 308 2.34 -5.21 21.74
C ASP A 308 2.96 -3.80 21.72
N PRO A 309 3.46 -3.27 22.85
CA PRO A 309 3.99 -1.91 22.89
C PRO A 309 5.33 -1.73 22.14
N GLN A 310 5.96 -2.81 21.69
CA GLN A 310 7.27 -2.78 21.00
C GLN A 310 7.16 -3.07 19.49
N ILE A 311 5.94 -3.20 18.96
CA ILE A 311 5.69 -3.53 17.55
C ILE A 311 4.75 -2.51 16.91
N TRP A 312 5.11 -2.04 15.71
CA TRP A 312 4.31 -1.16 14.85
C TRP A 312 3.86 -1.96 13.62
N VAL A 313 2.66 -1.70 13.09
CA VAL A 313 2.16 -2.40 11.89
C VAL A 313 1.61 -1.40 10.87
N LEU A 314 2.16 -1.44 9.65
CA LEU A 314 1.95 -0.42 8.63
C LEU A 314 1.31 -0.96 7.35
N GLY A 315 0.66 -0.06 6.61
CA GLY A 315 0.03 -0.35 5.35
C GLY A 315 -1.12 -1.36 5.48
N ASP A 316 -1.32 -2.15 4.44
CA ASP A 316 -2.49 -3.02 4.30
C ASP A 316 -2.72 -3.97 5.50
N ALA A 317 -1.67 -4.37 6.22
CA ALA A 317 -1.76 -5.32 7.33
C ALA A 317 -2.45 -4.77 8.60
N SER A 318 -2.49 -3.45 8.75
CA SER A 318 -3.13 -2.77 9.90
C SER A 318 -4.66 -2.83 9.84
N ALA A 319 -5.33 -2.54 10.95
CA ALA A 319 -6.77 -2.26 11.03
C ALA A 319 -6.95 -0.75 11.30
N GLN A 320 -6.71 0.06 10.26
CA GLN A 320 -6.41 1.48 10.41
C GLN A 320 -7.62 2.42 10.54
N GLY A 321 -8.86 1.93 10.51
CA GLY A 321 -10.05 2.78 10.42
C GLY A 321 -10.35 3.22 8.97
N ALA A 322 -10.69 4.50 8.78
CA ALA A 322 -11.25 5.02 7.53
C ALA A 322 -10.24 5.20 6.38
N MET A 323 -8.93 5.20 6.65
CA MET A 323 -7.93 5.26 5.57
C MET A 323 -7.98 4.00 4.70
N PRO A 324 -8.02 4.10 3.35
CA PRO A 324 -8.02 2.92 2.49
C PRO A 324 -6.68 2.17 2.57
N LYS A 325 -6.72 0.85 2.34
CA LYS A 325 -5.49 0.03 2.21
C LYS A 325 -4.83 0.37 0.87
N GLY A 326 -3.65 0.97 0.86
CA GLY A 326 -3.01 1.46 -0.37
C GLY A 326 -1.62 2.04 -0.13
N ALA A 327 -0.89 2.31 -1.21
CA ALA A 327 0.51 2.74 -1.14
C ALA A 327 0.69 4.11 -0.46
N PHE A 328 -0.11 5.11 -0.85
CA PHE A 328 -0.07 6.46 -0.24
C PHE A 328 -0.39 6.37 1.26
N ALA A 329 -1.49 5.73 1.64
CA ALA A 329 -1.84 5.49 3.04
C ALA A 329 -0.71 4.78 3.82
N ALA A 330 -0.07 3.76 3.24
CA ALA A 330 1.04 3.04 3.88
C ALA A 330 2.28 3.93 4.12
N HIS A 331 2.55 4.89 3.23
CA HIS A 331 3.62 5.87 3.40
C HIS A 331 3.26 6.92 4.46
N SER A 332 2.04 7.47 4.45
CA SER A 332 1.62 8.43 5.48
C SER A 332 1.55 7.80 6.89
N GLN A 333 1.23 6.51 6.95
CA GLN A 333 1.38 5.70 8.17
C GLN A 333 2.83 5.51 8.61
N ALA A 334 3.78 5.46 7.66
CA ALA A 334 5.20 5.36 7.96
C ALA A 334 5.80 6.68 8.48
N GLU A 335 5.30 7.84 8.03
CA GLU A 335 5.63 9.16 8.58
C GLU A 335 5.25 9.25 10.07
N MET A 336 3.98 8.93 10.40
CA MET A 336 3.50 8.84 11.78
C MET A 336 4.31 7.84 12.60
N ALA A 337 4.55 6.64 12.07
CA ALA A 337 5.28 5.59 12.77
C ALA A 337 6.74 5.96 13.06
N ALA A 338 7.43 6.61 12.12
CA ALA A 338 8.80 7.06 12.32
C ALA A 338 8.89 8.11 13.44
N ALA A 339 8.00 9.12 13.41
CA ALA A 339 7.90 10.13 14.46
C ALA A 339 7.57 9.49 15.83
N ALA A 340 6.61 8.57 15.88
CA ALA A 340 6.20 7.89 17.10
C ALA A 340 7.28 6.94 17.67
N LEU A 341 8.03 6.24 16.82
CA LEU A 341 9.17 5.42 17.22
C LEU A 341 10.29 6.28 17.82
N ARG A 342 10.59 7.44 17.22
CA ARG A 342 11.63 8.35 17.71
C ARG A 342 11.20 9.05 19.01
N ALA A 343 9.94 9.46 19.11
CA ALA A 343 9.36 9.99 20.35
C ALA A 343 9.40 8.97 21.50
N ASP A 344 9.26 7.68 21.21
CA ASP A 344 9.30 6.57 22.19
C ASP A 344 10.74 6.16 22.59
N LEU A 345 11.69 6.25 21.66
CA LEU A 345 13.10 5.90 21.90
C LEU A 345 13.91 7.02 22.57
N PHE A 346 13.65 8.29 22.22
CA PHE A 346 14.45 9.44 22.67
C PHE A 346 13.66 10.46 23.51
N GLY A 347 12.33 10.34 23.53
CA GLY A 347 11.43 11.30 24.19
C GLY A 347 11.07 12.50 23.30
N ARG A 348 9.78 12.91 23.36
CA ARG A 348 9.24 14.18 22.82
C ARG A 348 9.77 14.59 21.43
N ALA A 349 9.36 13.88 20.39
CA ALA A 349 9.15 14.51 19.08
C ALA A 349 7.68 15.00 18.98
N PRO A 350 7.38 16.06 18.21
CA PRO A 350 6.01 16.30 17.76
C PRO A 350 5.57 15.15 16.86
N LEU A 351 4.37 14.63 17.07
CA LEU A 351 3.76 13.68 16.13
C LEU A 351 2.96 14.47 15.09
N PRO A 352 2.83 13.96 13.85
CA PRO A 352 1.81 14.43 12.92
C PRO A 352 0.42 14.44 13.57
N ASP A 353 -0.38 15.44 13.26
CA ASP A 353 -1.80 15.55 13.67
C ASP A 353 -2.76 15.02 12.60
N HIS A 354 -2.27 14.73 11.39
CA HIS A 354 -3.05 14.24 10.26
C HIS A 354 -2.30 13.15 9.46
N TYR A 355 -3.07 12.45 8.64
CA TYR A 355 -2.63 11.56 7.58
C TYR A 355 -3.24 12.01 6.24
N ALA A 356 -2.61 11.63 5.13
CA ALA A 356 -3.13 11.87 3.79
C ALA A 356 -3.23 10.59 2.95
N ASN A 357 -4.19 10.54 2.04
CA ASN A 357 -4.23 9.53 0.98
C ASN A 357 -4.91 10.09 -0.28
N ILE A 358 -4.32 9.82 -1.45
CA ILE A 358 -4.92 10.09 -2.76
C ILE A 358 -4.86 8.81 -3.62
N CYS A 359 -5.90 8.53 -4.40
CA CYS A 359 -6.00 7.39 -5.30
C CYS A 359 -6.52 7.81 -6.69
N TRP A 360 -5.58 8.14 -7.57
CA TRP A 360 -5.80 8.28 -9.01
C TRP A 360 -6.22 6.95 -9.64
N SER A 361 -6.96 7.01 -10.74
CA SER A 361 -7.21 5.88 -11.63
C SER A 361 -7.41 6.35 -13.06
N VAL A 362 -6.88 5.60 -14.02
CA VAL A 362 -6.99 5.93 -15.45
C VAL A 362 -8.23 5.29 -16.08
N LEU A 363 -9.03 6.10 -16.78
CA LEU A 363 -10.22 5.66 -17.55
C LEU A 363 -9.84 5.36 -19.01
N ALA A 364 -9.00 6.23 -19.58
CA ALA A 364 -8.50 6.11 -20.94
C ALA A 364 -7.12 6.79 -21.06
N PRO A 365 -6.34 6.51 -22.13
CA PRO A 365 -5.16 7.31 -22.45
C PRO A 365 -5.50 8.80 -22.56
N GLY A 366 -5.04 9.60 -21.59
CA GLY A 366 -5.34 11.04 -21.49
C GLY A 366 -6.56 11.43 -20.65
N ASP A 367 -7.26 10.48 -20.00
CA ASP A 367 -8.38 10.73 -19.09
C ASP A 367 -8.22 9.91 -17.79
N ALA A 368 -8.02 10.60 -16.66
CA ALA A 368 -7.86 10.00 -15.34
C ALA A 368 -8.65 10.77 -14.27
N VAL A 369 -9.04 10.06 -13.22
CA VAL A 369 -9.89 10.56 -12.12
C VAL A 369 -9.31 10.21 -10.76
N LYS A 370 -9.36 11.15 -9.81
CA LYS A 370 -8.82 10.96 -8.45
C LYS A 370 -9.89 11.04 -7.38
N LEU A 371 -9.57 10.45 -6.23
CA LEU A 371 -10.23 10.69 -4.96
C LEU A 371 -9.15 10.84 -3.89
N GLY A 372 -9.44 11.53 -2.80
CA GLY A 372 -8.50 11.64 -1.68
C GLY A 372 -9.09 12.35 -0.49
N GLY A 373 -8.24 12.65 0.48
CA GLY A 373 -8.65 13.36 1.69
C GLY A 373 -7.55 13.45 2.74
N LEU A 374 -7.85 14.23 3.78
CA LEU A 374 -7.13 14.27 5.04
C LEU A 374 -7.89 13.47 6.10
N TYR A 375 -7.14 12.83 6.99
CA TYR A 375 -7.67 11.98 8.05
C TYR A 375 -6.96 12.32 9.37
N GLU A 376 -7.68 12.35 10.49
CA GLU A 376 -7.11 12.62 11.81
C GLU A 376 -7.10 11.35 12.68
N PRO A 377 -6.12 11.19 13.59
CA PRO A 377 -6.16 10.15 14.60
C PRO A 377 -7.21 10.49 15.68
N ARG A 378 -8.08 9.53 15.97
CA ARG A 378 -9.13 9.62 17.00
C ARG A 378 -9.12 8.36 17.88
N PRO A 379 -9.67 8.35 19.11
CA PRO A 379 -9.65 7.17 19.97
C PRO A 379 -10.25 5.90 19.35
N GLU A 380 -11.25 6.04 18.48
CA GLU A 380 -11.91 4.96 17.77
C GLU A 380 -11.11 4.39 16.58
N GLY A 381 -10.23 5.18 15.96
CA GLY A 381 -9.50 4.83 14.73
C GLY A 381 -8.94 6.06 14.01
N ILE A 382 -8.38 5.90 12.82
CA ILE A 382 -8.09 7.05 11.94
C ILE A 382 -9.41 7.41 11.24
N THR A 383 -9.87 8.65 11.39
CA THR A 383 -11.18 9.12 10.92
C THR A 383 -10.99 10.16 9.80
N GLN A 384 -11.73 10.04 8.70
CA GLN A 384 -11.65 11.00 7.59
C GLN A 384 -12.28 12.34 7.99
N VAL A 385 -11.56 13.44 7.79
CA VAL A 385 -12.01 14.80 8.12
C VAL A 385 -12.23 15.68 6.89
N GLU A 386 -11.47 15.45 5.83
CA GLU A 386 -11.69 16.06 4.52
C GLU A 386 -11.79 15.00 3.42
N SER A 387 -12.58 15.26 2.38
CA SER A 387 -12.67 14.37 1.22
C SER A 387 -12.82 15.16 -0.07
N PHE A 388 -12.26 14.62 -1.16
CA PHE A 388 -12.52 15.09 -2.52
C PHE A 388 -12.60 13.90 -3.48
N ILE A 389 -13.34 14.10 -4.57
CA ILE A 389 -13.47 13.18 -5.70
C ILE A 389 -13.60 14.01 -6.97
N SER A 390 -13.01 13.54 -8.07
CA SER A 390 -13.18 14.16 -9.38
C SER A 390 -14.66 14.24 -9.78
N ALA A 391 -15.10 15.36 -10.35
CA ALA A 391 -16.49 15.51 -10.79
C ALA A 391 -16.73 14.78 -12.13
N ALA A 392 -17.97 14.35 -12.42
CA ALA A 392 -18.30 13.69 -13.69
C ALA A 392 -18.05 14.60 -14.91
N ASN A 393 -18.34 15.90 -14.76
CA ASN A 393 -18.31 16.92 -15.81
C ASN A 393 -16.99 17.72 -15.90
N GLU A 394 -15.87 17.21 -15.38
CA GLU A 394 -14.56 17.87 -15.56
C GLU A 394 -14.15 17.94 -17.04
N ASP A 395 -13.50 19.04 -17.43
CA ASP A 395 -13.00 19.20 -18.79
C ASP A 395 -11.80 18.28 -19.10
N THR A 396 -11.58 18.03 -20.39
CA THR A 396 -10.49 17.19 -20.89
C THR A 396 -9.10 17.66 -20.45
N ALA A 397 -8.92 18.96 -20.15
CA ALA A 397 -7.65 19.48 -19.66
C ALA A 397 -7.43 19.13 -18.18
N THR A 398 -8.48 19.09 -17.38
CA THR A 398 -8.49 18.71 -15.96
C THR A 398 -8.27 17.21 -15.78
N ARG A 399 -8.95 16.41 -16.61
CA ARG A 399 -8.72 14.95 -16.70
C ARG A 399 -7.29 14.61 -17.13
N ARG A 400 -6.70 15.40 -18.04
CA ARG A 400 -5.30 15.24 -18.44
C ARG A 400 -4.31 15.67 -17.35
N ARG A 401 -4.51 16.83 -16.72
CA ARG A 401 -3.71 17.25 -15.55
C ARG A 401 -3.74 16.22 -14.43
N THR A 402 -4.88 15.56 -14.21
CA THR A 402 -5.03 14.49 -13.22
C THR A 402 -4.23 13.22 -13.59
N LEU A 403 -3.99 12.95 -14.88
CA LEU A 403 -3.08 11.89 -15.33
C LEU A 403 -1.61 12.28 -15.19
N GLU A 404 -1.26 13.51 -15.55
CA GLU A 404 0.09 14.09 -15.39
C GLU A 404 0.49 14.10 -13.90
N GLU A 405 -0.43 14.51 -13.02
CA GLU A 405 -0.31 14.44 -11.56
C GLU A 405 -0.10 13.01 -11.05
N ALA A 406 -0.85 12.02 -11.57
CA ALA A 406 -0.67 10.61 -11.19
C ALA A 406 0.73 10.08 -11.58
N GLN A 407 1.24 10.48 -12.75
CA GLN A 407 2.57 10.11 -13.22
C GLN A 407 3.67 10.77 -12.37
N SER A 408 3.55 12.09 -12.12
CA SER A 408 4.47 12.83 -11.25
C SER A 408 4.45 12.30 -9.81
N TRP A 409 3.27 11.94 -9.28
CA TRP A 409 3.14 11.27 -8.00
C TRP A 409 3.92 9.96 -8.00
N TYR A 410 3.72 9.08 -8.99
CA TYR A 410 4.41 7.79 -9.03
C TYR A 410 5.93 7.96 -8.97
N GLU A 411 6.48 8.89 -9.74
CA GLU A 411 7.93 9.08 -9.88
C GLU A 411 8.53 9.71 -8.62
N ALA A 412 7.90 10.78 -8.08
CA ALA A 412 8.34 11.39 -6.83
C ALA A 412 8.18 10.43 -5.63
N PHE A 413 7.07 9.70 -5.56
CA PHE A 413 6.77 8.75 -4.49
C PHE A 413 7.70 7.54 -4.50
N THR A 414 7.98 6.96 -5.67
CA THR A 414 8.91 5.81 -5.73
C THR A 414 10.36 6.23 -5.50
N HIS A 415 10.78 7.41 -5.94
CA HIS A 415 12.11 7.94 -5.60
C HIS A 415 12.23 8.34 -4.11
N ALA A 416 11.20 8.93 -3.51
CA ALA A 416 11.18 9.25 -2.06
C ALA A 416 11.31 8.00 -1.18
N ILE A 417 10.87 6.83 -1.67
CA ILE A 417 11.00 5.55 -0.95
C ILE A 417 12.31 4.86 -1.29
N PHE A 418 12.58 4.55 -2.57
CA PHE A 418 13.66 3.64 -2.99
C PHE A 418 14.98 4.33 -3.39
N GLY A 419 14.94 5.65 -3.64
CA GLY A 419 16.11 6.54 -3.80
C GLY A 419 16.75 6.59 -5.18
#